data_AF-A0A6N7FIS8-F1
#
_entry.id   AF-A0A6N7FIS8-F1
#
_cell.length_a   1.000
_cell.length_b   1.000
_cell.length_c   1.000
_cell.angle_alpha   90.00
_cell.angle_beta   90.00
_cell.angle_gamma   90.00
#
_symmetry.space_group_name_H-M   'P 1'
#
loop_
_entity.id
_entity.type
_entity.pdbx_description
1 polymer ?
#
loop_
_entity_poly.entity_id
_entity_poly.type
_entity_poly.pdbx_seq_one_letter_code
_entity_poly.pdbx_strand_id
1 'polypeptide(L)'
;MTTTLQAPAWLLPMPLMTVRDSFGGPSEGPRPGRFDPRGHQELYDSLRDGNFARLRELADDERTNIRYLACALYALKSYARGDLAAAEEYLITALEGGDNLQDHPFVCTRMAPGKLAPFAVPLALDIVVYGHPLDHVTLSLLLAELLQDGGAAEEAAGVLAALPASDAVCLASAELAAEEGDAERALALAGGASGRDELSAGLLVFEGWALRRTGEPDEARQVLVSAKAAAPRRSYVGSVAEYELALCEWLLGKTHHAQRRLEKLLKSDRGFRPAQDALECVRLGWLPLHEI
;
A
#
# COMPACT_ATOMS: atom_id res chain seq x y z
N MET A 1 12.02 -31.76 -3.85
CA MET A 1 11.90 -30.94 -2.63
C MET A 1 11.69 -29.52 -3.11
N THR A 2 10.46 -29.02 -3.08
CA THR A 2 10.13 -27.63 -3.38
C THR A 2 10.46 -26.84 -2.11
N THR A 3 11.60 -26.15 -2.10
CA THR A 3 11.89 -25.19 -1.05
C THR A 3 10.88 -24.06 -1.21
N THR A 4 9.87 -24.00 -0.33
CA THR A 4 8.94 -22.87 -0.31
C THR A 4 9.76 -21.60 -0.13
N LEU A 5 9.78 -20.74 -1.14
CA LEU A 5 10.46 -19.46 -1.07
C LEU A 5 9.73 -18.63 0.00
N GLN A 6 10.46 -18.16 1.00
CA GLN A 6 9.91 -17.25 1.99
C GLN A 6 9.93 -15.82 1.45
N ALA A 7 8.93 -15.04 1.86
CA ALA A 7 8.91 -13.58 1.69
C ALA A 7 10.18 -12.94 2.24
N PRO A 8 10.62 -11.78 1.70
CA PRO A 8 11.79 -11.07 2.23
C PRO A 8 11.60 -10.72 3.71
N ALA A 9 12.65 -10.85 4.54
CA ALA A 9 12.55 -10.62 5.97
C ALA A 9 12.19 -9.17 6.37
N TRP A 10 12.39 -8.21 5.46
CA TRP A 10 11.98 -6.81 5.62
C TRP A 10 10.54 -6.54 5.18
N LEU A 11 9.91 -7.48 4.48
CA LEU A 11 8.52 -7.43 4.04
C LEU A 11 7.65 -8.09 5.12
N LEU A 12 7.75 -7.56 6.34
CA LEU A 12 6.83 -7.93 7.40
C LEU A 12 5.51 -7.19 7.17
N PRO A 13 4.35 -7.83 7.47
CA PRO A 13 3.07 -7.17 7.40
C PRO A 13 3.16 -5.91 8.26
N MET A 14 3.08 -4.77 7.58
CA MET A 14 3.02 -3.49 8.21
C MET A 14 1.62 -3.41 8.83
N PRO A 15 1.49 -3.30 10.17
CA PRO A 15 0.18 -3.13 10.76
C PRO A 15 -0.44 -1.89 10.11
N LEU A 16 -1.62 -2.07 9.49
CA LEU A 16 -2.33 -0.98 8.83
C LEU A 16 -2.38 0.20 9.80
N MET A 17 -1.61 1.24 9.48
CA MET A 17 -1.57 2.41 10.33
C MET A 17 -2.96 3.05 10.27
N THR A 18 -3.60 3.20 11.43
CA THR A 18 -4.83 4.00 11.52
C THR A 18 -4.50 5.40 11.04
N VAL A 19 -4.89 5.70 9.81
CA VAL A 19 -4.91 7.05 9.28
C VAL A 19 -5.85 7.82 10.19
N ARG A 20 -5.29 8.76 10.98
CA ARG A 20 -6.09 9.62 11.85
C ARG A 20 -7.26 10.18 11.05
N ASP A 21 -8.46 10.20 11.65
CA ASP A 21 -9.72 10.75 11.14
C ASP A 21 -9.53 12.11 10.42
N SER A 22 -9.02 12.07 9.20
CA SER A 22 -8.82 13.22 8.31
C SER A 22 -9.96 13.29 7.29
N PHE A 23 -10.86 12.30 7.32
CA PHE A 23 -12.11 12.33 6.59
C PHE A 23 -13.07 13.33 7.23
N GLY A 24 -12.83 14.61 6.97
CA GLY A 24 -13.76 15.68 7.31
C GLY A 24 -15.12 15.37 6.70
N GLY A 25 -16.19 15.49 7.50
CA GLY A 25 -17.55 15.53 6.95
C GLY A 25 -17.73 16.70 5.97
N PRO A 26 -18.88 16.85 5.32
CA PRO A 26 -19.19 17.99 4.46
C PRO A 26 -19.33 19.27 5.31
N SER A 27 -18.22 19.77 5.87
CA SER A 27 -18.22 20.87 6.83
C SER A 27 -18.61 22.21 6.20
N GLU A 28 -18.52 22.33 4.87
CA GLU A 28 -18.79 23.58 4.14
C GLU A 28 -19.52 23.39 2.79
N GLY A 29 -20.12 22.22 2.56
CA GLY A 29 -20.92 21.95 1.35
C GLY A 29 -22.32 22.59 1.42
N PRO A 30 -22.90 23.06 0.30
CA PRO A 30 -24.27 23.53 0.29
C PRO A 30 -25.21 22.41 0.74
N ARG A 31 -26.10 22.72 1.69
CA ARG A 31 -27.12 21.77 2.14
C ARG A 31 -27.97 21.33 0.94
N PRO A 32 -28.35 20.04 0.84
CA PRO A 32 -29.30 19.62 -0.18
C PRO A 32 -30.60 20.43 -0.11
N GLY A 33 -31.10 20.82 -1.28
CA GLY A 33 -32.34 21.56 -1.44
C GLY A 33 -33.55 20.63 -1.38
N ARG A 34 -34.75 21.22 -1.32
CA ARG A 34 -36.02 20.47 -1.24
C ARG A 34 -36.27 19.51 -2.42
N PHE A 35 -35.60 19.73 -3.56
CA PHE A 35 -35.76 18.95 -4.79
C PHE A 35 -34.70 17.88 -4.99
N ASP A 36 -33.71 17.78 -4.08
CA ASP A 36 -32.72 16.71 -4.16
C ASP A 36 -33.33 15.35 -3.81
N PRO A 37 -32.76 14.24 -4.33
CA PRO A 37 -33.15 12.90 -3.93
C PRO A 37 -33.11 12.76 -2.41
N ARG A 38 -34.11 12.09 -1.84
CA ARG A 38 -34.22 11.90 -0.38
C ARG A 38 -32.94 11.29 0.22
N GLY A 39 -32.33 10.31 -0.47
CA GLY A 39 -31.07 9.71 -0.05
C GLY A 39 -29.93 10.73 0.11
N HIS A 40 -29.86 11.77 -0.74
CA HIS A 40 -28.83 12.81 -0.62
C HIS A 40 -28.99 13.62 0.68
N GLN A 41 -30.22 13.95 1.06
CA GLN A 41 -30.48 14.66 2.32
C GLN A 41 -30.10 13.81 3.53
N GLU A 42 -30.48 12.54 3.52
CA GLU A 42 -30.18 11.62 4.61
C GLU A 42 -28.67 11.34 4.73
N LEU A 43 -27.97 11.18 3.61
CA LEU A 43 -26.52 11.03 3.59
C LEU A 43 -25.81 12.28 4.10
N TYR A 44 -26.22 13.47 3.64
CA TYR A 44 -25.65 14.73 4.09
C TYR A 44 -25.82 14.94 5.60
N ASP A 45 -27.04 14.72 6.12
CA ASP A 45 -27.29 14.85 7.56
C ASP A 45 -26.47 13.83 8.36
N SER A 46 -26.36 12.58 7.87
CA SER A 46 -25.55 11.53 8.52
C SER A 46 -24.07 11.92 8.61
N LEU A 47 -23.50 12.46 7.53
CA LEU A 47 -22.10 12.88 7.50
C LEU A 47 -21.85 14.15 8.33
N ARG A 48 -22.76 15.12 8.28
CA ARG A 48 -22.68 16.36 9.07
C ARG A 48 -22.75 16.08 10.56
N ASP A 49 -23.70 15.25 10.98
CA ASP A 49 -23.98 14.98 12.39
C ASP A 49 -23.07 13.87 12.95
N GLY A 50 -22.20 13.29 12.12
CA GLY A 50 -21.37 12.15 12.51
C GLY A 50 -22.16 10.90 12.88
N ASN A 51 -23.40 10.76 12.37
CA ASN A 51 -24.28 9.65 12.69
C ASN A 51 -23.90 8.39 11.91
N PHE A 52 -22.91 7.69 12.45
CA PHE A 52 -22.36 6.48 11.84
C PHE A 52 -23.38 5.34 11.70
N ALA A 53 -24.30 5.20 12.67
CA ALA A 53 -25.36 4.21 12.59
C ALA A 53 -26.29 4.48 11.40
N ARG A 54 -26.68 5.75 11.19
CA ARG A 54 -27.50 6.13 10.04
C ARG A 54 -26.77 5.93 8.72
N LEU A 55 -25.47 6.21 8.66
CA LEU A 55 -24.66 5.95 7.47
C LEU A 55 -24.65 4.45 7.12
N ARG A 56 -24.52 3.58 8.13
CA ARG A 56 -24.65 2.12 7.96
C ARG A 56 -26.01 1.72 7.40
N GLU A 57 -27.09 2.24 7.99
CA GLU A 57 -28.46 1.96 7.51
C GLU A 57 -28.65 2.34 6.03
N LEU A 58 -28.02 3.44 5.58
CA LEU A 58 -28.05 3.85 4.17
C LEU A 58 -27.22 2.93 3.27
N ALA A 59 -26.11 2.38 3.78
CA ALA A 59 -25.29 1.40 3.07
C ALA A 59 -26.00 0.03 2.97
N ASP A 60 -26.80 -0.34 3.98
CA ASP A 60 -27.55 -1.60 4.02
C ASP A 60 -28.89 -1.56 3.25
N ASP A 61 -29.42 -0.37 2.90
CA ASP A 61 -30.69 -0.26 2.18
C ASP A 61 -30.52 -0.46 0.66
N GLU A 62 -30.72 -1.68 0.17
CA GLU A 62 -30.63 -2.03 -1.25
C GLU A 62 -31.53 -1.20 -2.19
N ARG A 63 -32.56 -0.54 -1.66
CA ARG A 63 -33.51 0.23 -2.46
C ARG A 63 -33.06 1.68 -2.68
N THR A 64 -32.02 2.13 -1.99
CA THR A 64 -31.57 3.52 -2.09
C THR A 64 -30.59 3.68 -3.26
N ASN A 65 -30.76 4.74 -4.04
CA ASN A 65 -29.89 5.05 -5.17
C ASN A 65 -28.49 5.56 -4.75
N ILE A 66 -28.26 5.74 -3.45
CA ILE A 66 -26.97 6.17 -2.88
C ILE A 66 -26.22 5.03 -2.18
N ARG A 67 -26.68 3.77 -2.31
CA ARG A 67 -26.15 2.64 -1.55
C ARG A 67 -24.63 2.54 -1.68
N TYR A 68 -24.12 2.44 -2.90
CA TYR A 68 -22.68 2.26 -3.15
C TYR A 68 -21.83 3.42 -2.62
N LEU A 69 -22.33 4.65 -2.73
CA LEU A 69 -21.67 5.81 -2.12
C LEU A 69 -21.70 5.75 -0.58
N ALA A 70 -22.82 5.34 0.01
CA ALA A 70 -22.92 5.14 1.45
C ALA A 70 -21.99 4.02 1.94
N CYS A 71 -21.87 2.92 1.19
CA CYS A 71 -20.93 1.83 1.46
C CYS A 71 -19.49 2.34 1.46
N ALA A 72 -19.04 3.06 0.43
CA ALA A 72 -17.68 3.61 0.38
C ALA A 72 -17.40 4.53 1.58
N LEU A 73 -18.32 5.45 1.88
CA LEU A 73 -18.14 6.39 3.00
C LEU A 73 -18.17 5.69 4.36
N TYR A 74 -19.01 4.66 4.51
CA TYR A 74 -19.04 3.84 5.72
C TYR A 74 -17.72 3.09 5.87
N ALA A 75 -17.24 2.44 4.81
CA ALA A 75 -16.01 1.67 4.82
C ALA A 75 -14.78 2.52 5.18
N LEU A 76 -14.63 3.71 4.58
CA LEU A 76 -13.54 4.63 4.90
C LEU A 76 -13.57 5.07 6.37
N LYS A 77 -14.76 5.27 6.94
CA LYS A 77 -14.92 5.58 8.37
C LYS A 77 -14.68 4.36 9.27
N SER A 78 -15.06 3.16 8.85
CA SER A 78 -14.74 1.91 9.55
C SER A 78 -13.22 1.70 9.61
N TYR A 79 -12.54 1.90 8.48
CA TYR A 79 -11.08 1.84 8.38
C TYR A 79 -10.39 2.83 9.34
N ALA A 80 -10.81 4.10 9.35
CA ALA A 80 -10.24 5.11 10.24
C ALA A 80 -10.45 4.78 11.74
N ARG A 81 -11.48 3.98 12.07
CA ARG A 81 -11.77 3.51 13.43
C ARG A 81 -11.11 2.17 13.77
N GLY A 82 -10.39 1.57 12.83
CA GLY A 82 -9.76 0.25 12.99
C GLY A 82 -10.71 -0.93 12.88
N ASP A 83 -11.94 -0.74 12.38
CA ASP A 83 -12.87 -1.82 12.05
C ASP A 83 -12.61 -2.31 10.62
N LEU A 84 -11.50 -3.05 10.47
CA LEU A 84 -10.97 -3.48 9.17
C LEU A 84 -11.93 -4.44 8.45
N ALA A 85 -12.57 -5.34 9.21
CA ALA A 85 -13.55 -6.28 8.65
C ALA A 85 -14.76 -5.55 8.04
N ALA A 86 -15.30 -4.54 8.74
CA ALA A 86 -16.37 -3.72 8.18
C ALA A 86 -15.87 -2.80 7.05
N ALA A 87 -14.61 -2.39 7.05
CA ALA A 87 -14.06 -1.63 5.93
C ALA A 87 -14.01 -2.49 4.66
N GLU A 88 -13.49 -3.71 4.75
CA GLU A 88 -13.39 -4.66 3.65
C GLU A 88 -14.77 -4.98 3.05
N GLU A 89 -15.72 -5.42 3.88
CA GLU A 89 -17.08 -5.82 3.46
C GLU A 89 -17.78 -4.72 2.64
N TYR A 90 -17.74 -3.48 3.14
CA TYR A 90 -18.43 -2.37 2.50
C TYR A 90 -17.63 -1.78 1.33
N LEU A 91 -16.30 -1.94 1.26
CA LEU A 91 -15.52 -1.60 0.06
C LEU A 91 -15.85 -2.53 -1.11
N ILE A 92 -15.94 -3.84 -0.85
CA ILE A 92 -16.35 -4.83 -1.87
C ILE A 92 -17.70 -4.40 -2.45
N THR A 93 -18.69 -4.17 -1.59
CA THR A 93 -20.02 -3.71 -2.02
C THR A 93 -19.94 -2.39 -2.78
N ALA A 94 -19.14 -1.43 -2.34
CA ALA A 94 -19.01 -0.13 -3.02
C ALA A 94 -18.45 -0.27 -4.45
N LEU A 95 -17.47 -1.14 -4.64
CA LEU A 95 -16.81 -1.36 -5.94
C LEU A 95 -17.66 -2.21 -6.90
N GLU A 96 -18.55 -3.07 -6.39
CA GLU A 96 -19.55 -3.77 -7.21
C GLU A 96 -20.51 -2.83 -7.95
N GLY A 97 -20.68 -1.59 -7.45
CA GLY A 97 -21.50 -0.58 -8.10
C GLY A 97 -21.02 -0.17 -9.49
N GLY A 98 -19.76 -0.43 -9.84
CA GLY A 98 -19.17 -0.24 -11.17
C GLY A 98 -18.97 1.21 -11.62
N ASP A 99 -19.70 2.16 -11.04
CA ASP A 99 -19.56 3.59 -11.31
C ASP A 99 -18.41 4.20 -10.52
N ASN A 100 -17.71 5.16 -11.14
CA ASN A 100 -16.72 5.95 -10.43
C ASN A 100 -17.42 6.90 -9.43
N LEU A 101 -17.35 6.56 -8.14
CA LEU A 101 -18.09 7.27 -7.09
C LEU A 101 -17.68 8.75 -6.97
N GLN A 102 -16.48 9.12 -7.41
CA GLN A 102 -16.06 10.52 -7.46
C GLN A 102 -16.92 11.40 -8.37
N ASP A 103 -17.52 10.78 -9.41
CA ASP A 103 -18.36 11.45 -10.40
C ASP A 103 -19.84 11.47 -9.99
N HIS A 104 -20.18 10.86 -8.84
CA HIS A 104 -21.55 10.84 -8.35
C HIS A 104 -22.05 12.27 -8.10
N PRO A 105 -23.28 12.66 -8.51
CA PRO A 105 -23.76 14.03 -8.40
C PRO A 105 -23.71 14.61 -6.98
N PHE A 106 -23.93 13.77 -5.96
CA PHE A 106 -23.74 14.18 -4.56
C PHE A 106 -22.30 14.62 -4.28
N VAL A 107 -21.31 13.85 -4.73
CA VAL A 107 -19.88 14.11 -4.49
C VAL A 107 -19.47 15.39 -5.20
N CYS A 108 -19.77 15.52 -6.50
CA CYS A 108 -19.39 16.72 -7.25
C CYS A 108 -20.00 18.01 -6.69
N THR A 109 -21.24 17.96 -6.20
CA THR A 109 -21.96 19.16 -5.72
C THR A 109 -21.68 19.51 -4.26
N ARG A 110 -21.44 18.52 -3.40
CA ARG A 110 -21.41 18.70 -1.94
C ARG A 110 -20.09 18.33 -1.29
N MET A 111 -19.29 17.53 -1.98
CA MET A 111 -17.96 17.11 -1.57
C MET A 111 -16.90 17.61 -2.56
N ALA A 112 -17.18 18.76 -3.18
CA ALA A 112 -16.47 19.30 -4.34
C ALA A 112 -14.92 19.18 -4.24
N PRO A 113 -14.23 19.02 -5.39
CA PRO A 113 -12.77 18.93 -5.44
C PRO A 113 -12.09 20.04 -4.63
N GLY A 114 -11.20 19.64 -3.72
CA GLY A 114 -10.51 20.56 -2.80
C GLY A 114 -11.19 20.76 -1.44
N LYS A 115 -12.41 20.24 -1.23
CA LYS A 115 -13.05 20.19 0.10
C LYS A 115 -12.81 18.88 0.84
N LEU A 116 -12.58 17.80 0.11
CA LEU A 116 -12.11 16.55 0.70
C LEU A 116 -10.60 16.59 0.83
N ALA A 117 -10.11 16.31 2.03
CA ALA A 117 -8.71 16.01 2.21
C ALA A 117 -8.35 14.77 1.35
N PRO A 118 -7.18 14.77 0.69
CA PRO A 118 -6.68 13.56 0.04
C PRO A 118 -6.66 12.40 1.04
N PHE A 119 -7.10 11.24 0.59
CA PHE A 119 -7.08 10.03 1.40
C PHE A 119 -5.73 9.35 1.26
N ALA A 120 -5.15 8.97 2.40
CA ALA A 120 -3.88 8.27 2.47
C ALA A 120 -4.13 6.76 2.39
N VAL A 121 -3.59 6.11 1.37
CA VAL A 121 -3.51 4.65 1.28
C VAL A 121 -2.08 4.25 1.62
N PRO A 122 -1.85 3.54 2.74
CA PRO A 122 -0.55 2.95 3.01
C PRO A 122 -0.30 1.82 2.01
N LEU A 123 0.93 1.71 1.52
CA LEU A 123 1.42 0.62 0.68
C LEU A 123 2.70 0.06 1.32
N ALA A 124 3.32 -0.94 0.67
CA ALA A 124 4.65 -1.44 0.97
C ALA A 124 5.66 -0.36 1.38
N LEU A 125 6.61 -0.76 2.23
CA LEU A 125 7.81 0.02 2.56
C LEU A 125 7.56 1.39 3.23
N ASP A 126 6.48 1.52 4.01
CA ASP A 126 6.00 2.78 4.61
C ASP A 126 5.60 3.85 3.60
N ILE A 127 5.36 3.47 2.34
CA ILE A 127 4.98 4.43 1.30
C ILE A 127 3.50 4.75 1.44
N VAL A 128 3.15 6.04 1.36
CA VAL A 128 1.76 6.49 1.43
C VAL A 128 1.40 7.20 0.14
N VAL A 129 0.36 6.70 -0.54
CA VAL A 129 -0.20 7.34 -1.73
C VAL A 129 -1.42 8.17 -1.33
N TYR A 130 -1.51 9.37 -1.87
CA TYR A 130 -2.63 10.27 -1.64
C TYR A 130 -3.52 10.33 -2.87
N GLY A 131 -4.78 9.94 -2.71
CA GLY A 131 -5.78 9.93 -3.78
C GLY A 131 -7.05 10.66 -3.41
N HIS A 132 -7.96 10.79 -4.36
CA HIS A 132 -9.32 11.22 -4.04
C HIS A 132 -10.01 10.07 -3.29
N PRO A 133 -10.60 10.29 -2.11
CA PRO A 133 -11.13 9.21 -1.29
C PRO A 133 -12.18 8.31 -1.95
N LEU A 134 -12.92 8.85 -2.92
CA LEU A 134 -13.99 8.15 -3.61
C LEU A 134 -13.63 7.83 -5.07
N ASP A 135 -12.36 8.02 -5.45
CA ASP A 135 -11.86 7.52 -6.72
C ASP A 135 -11.74 5.99 -6.67
N HIS A 136 -12.09 5.34 -7.78
CA HIS A 136 -12.05 3.89 -7.92
C HIS A 136 -10.65 3.32 -7.63
N VAL A 137 -9.57 3.94 -8.12
CA VAL A 137 -8.21 3.43 -7.90
C VAL A 137 -7.86 3.47 -6.41
N THR A 138 -8.17 4.58 -5.74
CA THR A 138 -7.91 4.76 -4.30
C THR A 138 -8.66 3.73 -3.45
N LEU A 139 -9.95 3.50 -3.74
CA LEU A 139 -10.77 2.51 -3.03
C LEU A 139 -10.29 1.08 -3.30
N SER A 140 -9.93 0.75 -4.54
CA SER A 140 -9.40 -0.57 -4.89
C SER A 140 -8.02 -0.84 -4.29
N LEU A 141 -7.12 0.14 -4.25
CA LEU A 141 -5.84 -0.01 -3.56
C LEU A 141 -6.07 -0.29 -2.07
N LEU A 142 -6.95 0.49 -1.41
CA LEU A 142 -7.29 0.24 0.00
C LEU A 142 -7.90 -1.16 0.21
N LEU A 143 -8.76 -1.62 -0.69
CA LEU A 143 -9.32 -2.97 -0.61
C LEU A 143 -8.21 -4.03 -0.75
N ALA A 144 -7.28 -3.86 -1.69
CA ALA A 144 -6.17 -4.79 -1.87
C ALA A 144 -5.27 -4.89 -0.62
N GLU A 145 -5.01 -3.77 0.05
CA GLU A 145 -4.28 -3.74 1.33
C GLU A 145 -5.03 -4.47 2.45
N LEU A 146 -6.36 -4.28 2.55
CA LEU A 146 -7.18 -4.97 3.54
C LEU A 146 -7.21 -6.49 3.30
N LEU A 147 -7.34 -6.89 2.03
CA LEU A 147 -7.30 -8.31 1.64
C LEU A 147 -5.94 -8.93 1.95
N GLN A 148 -4.83 -8.21 1.70
CA GLN A 148 -3.48 -8.66 2.07
C GLN A 148 -3.34 -8.86 3.59
N ASP A 149 -3.75 -7.87 4.40
CA ASP A 149 -3.72 -7.97 5.87
C ASP A 149 -4.61 -9.12 6.39
N GLY A 150 -5.73 -9.39 5.70
CA GLY A 150 -6.62 -10.52 5.96
C GLY A 150 -6.10 -11.89 5.48
N GLY A 151 -4.96 -11.94 4.77
CA GLY A 151 -4.38 -13.17 4.20
C GLY A 151 -5.07 -13.66 2.91
N ALA A 152 -5.89 -12.83 2.28
CA ALA A 152 -6.58 -13.07 1.02
C ALA A 152 -5.77 -12.55 -0.19
N ALA A 153 -4.55 -13.07 -0.35
CA ALA A 153 -3.58 -12.59 -1.35
C ALA A 153 -4.05 -12.78 -2.80
N GLU A 154 -4.77 -13.87 -3.11
CA GLU A 154 -5.28 -14.13 -4.46
C GLU A 154 -6.37 -13.11 -4.85
N GLU A 155 -7.26 -12.80 -3.92
CA GLU A 155 -8.28 -11.78 -4.09
C GLU A 155 -7.65 -10.39 -4.24
N ALA A 156 -6.65 -10.05 -3.43
CA ALA A 156 -5.90 -8.80 -3.55
C ALA A 156 -5.25 -8.66 -4.94
N ALA A 157 -4.60 -9.73 -5.43
CA ALA A 157 -4.02 -9.77 -6.77
C ALA A 157 -5.08 -9.56 -7.86
N GLY A 158 -6.28 -10.14 -7.69
CA GLY A 158 -7.42 -9.94 -8.58
C GLY A 158 -7.88 -8.48 -8.64
N VAL A 159 -7.97 -7.81 -7.49
CA VAL A 159 -8.31 -6.38 -7.41
C VAL A 159 -7.27 -5.52 -8.13
N LEU A 160 -5.98 -5.74 -7.87
CA LEU A 160 -4.89 -4.96 -8.49
C LEU A 160 -4.81 -5.19 -10.00
N ALA A 161 -5.02 -6.41 -10.47
CA ALA A 161 -5.00 -6.75 -11.90
C ALA A 161 -6.10 -6.06 -12.72
N ALA A 162 -7.20 -5.65 -12.06
CA ALA A 162 -8.29 -4.91 -12.70
C ALA A 162 -8.00 -3.40 -12.83
N LEU A 163 -6.97 -2.88 -12.16
CA LEU A 163 -6.63 -1.46 -12.17
C LEU A 163 -5.75 -1.06 -13.37
N PRO A 164 -5.86 0.19 -13.85
CA PRO A 164 -4.88 0.73 -14.78
C PRO A 164 -3.47 0.73 -14.18
N ALA A 165 -2.48 0.35 -14.98
CA ALA A 165 -1.09 0.36 -14.56
C ALA A 165 -0.66 1.78 -14.14
N SER A 166 -0.11 1.87 -12.94
CA SER A 166 0.48 3.07 -12.35
C SER A 166 1.56 2.64 -11.37
N ASP A 167 2.50 3.52 -11.01
CA ASP A 167 3.59 3.16 -10.09
C ASP A 167 3.07 2.63 -8.74
N ALA A 168 1.93 3.14 -8.24
CA ALA A 168 1.28 2.65 -7.03
C ALA A 168 0.73 1.22 -7.19
N VAL A 169 0.04 0.94 -8.29
CA VAL A 169 -0.49 -0.40 -8.60
C VAL A 169 0.65 -1.40 -8.83
N CYS A 170 1.70 -0.98 -9.56
CA CYS A 170 2.88 -1.80 -9.77
C CYS A 170 3.61 -2.11 -8.45
N LEU A 171 3.68 -1.13 -7.54
CA LEU A 171 4.32 -1.33 -6.24
C LEU A 171 3.56 -2.35 -5.40
N ALA A 172 2.25 -2.17 -5.22
CA ALA A 172 1.40 -3.12 -4.50
C ALA A 172 1.42 -4.52 -5.14
N SER A 173 1.45 -4.59 -6.48
CA SER A 173 1.53 -5.87 -7.19
C SER A 173 2.90 -6.55 -7.02
N ALA A 174 3.99 -5.76 -6.99
CA ALA A 174 5.34 -6.28 -6.80
C ALA A 174 5.57 -6.76 -5.36
N GLU A 175 4.95 -6.11 -4.39
CA GLU A 175 4.86 -6.57 -3.00
C GLU A 175 4.20 -7.95 -2.91
N LEU A 176 2.97 -8.11 -3.42
CA LEU A 176 2.29 -9.41 -3.46
C LEU A 176 3.15 -10.51 -4.11
N ALA A 177 3.76 -10.21 -5.26
CA ALA A 177 4.64 -11.16 -5.93
C ALA A 177 5.85 -11.53 -5.05
N ALA A 178 6.41 -10.58 -4.29
CA ALA A 178 7.50 -10.85 -3.37
C ALA A 178 7.07 -11.67 -2.14
N GLU A 179 5.87 -11.45 -1.62
CA GLU A 179 5.27 -12.27 -0.55
C GLU A 179 5.07 -13.73 -0.99
N GLU A 180 4.62 -13.93 -2.23
CA GLU A 180 4.46 -15.24 -2.88
C GLU A 180 5.82 -15.90 -3.22
N GLY A 181 6.92 -15.15 -3.12
CA GLY A 181 8.25 -15.59 -3.53
C GLY A 181 8.45 -15.66 -5.05
N ASP A 182 7.55 -15.07 -5.84
CA ASP A 182 7.62 -15.00 -7.31
C ASP A 182 8.51 -13.83 -7.76
N ALA A 183 9.82 -14.05 -7.70
CA ALA A 183 10.81 -13.06 -8.10
C ALA A 183 10.69 -12.64 -9.58
N GLU A 184 10.33 -13.55 -10.48
CA GLU A 184 10.18 -13.22 -11.90
C GLU A 184 9.02 -12.25 -12.14
N ARG A 185 7.88 -12.48 -11.48
CA ARG A 185 6.74 -11.57 -11.54
C ARG A 185 7.06 -10.21 -10.90
N ALA A 186 7.71 -10.20 -9.74
CA ALA A 186 8.14 -8.95 -9.10
C ALA A 186 9.08 -8.14 -10.01
N LEU A 187 10.03 -8.80 -10.69
CA LEU A 187 10.93 -8.17 -11.65
C LEU A 187 10.17 -7.56 -12.83
N ALA A 188 9.20 -8.28 -13.38
CA ALA A 188 8.39 -7.80 -14.50
C ALA A 188 7.53 -6.58 -14.13
N LEU A 189 7.02 -6.53 -12.89
CA LEU A 189 6.19 -5.43 -12.40
C LEU A 189 7.00 -4.18 -12.03
N ALA A 190 8.21 -4.37 -11.49
CA ALA A 190 9.06 -3.29 -11.02
C ALA A 190 9.99 -2.69 -12.09
N GLY A 191 10.25 -3.44 -13.16
CA GLY A 191 11.21 -3.07 -14.20
C GLY A 191 10.90 -1.73 -14.87
N GLY A 192 11.94 -0.90 -15.02
CA GLY A 192 11.86 0.39 -15.72
C GLY A 192 11.44 1.58 -14.85
N ALA A 193 11.37 1.40 -13.53
CA ALA A 193 11.10 2.48 -12.59
C ALA A 193 12.14 3.61 -12.70
N SER A 194 11.68 4.86 -12.64
CA SER A 194 12.53 6.03 -12.93
C SER A 194 13.44 6.48 -11.79
N GLY A 195 13.18 6.04 -10.55
CA GLY A 195 13.88 6.49 -9.35
C GLY A 195 13.82 8.01 -9.11
N ARG A 196 12.70 8.66 -9.43
CA ARG A 196 12.54 10.13 -9.29
C ARG A 196 11.76 10.55 -8.05
N ASP A 197 11.06 9.60 -7.43
CA ASP A 197 10.21 9.78 -6.26
C ASP A 197 10.27 8.52 -5.38
N GLU A 198 9.56 8.57 -4.26
CA GLU A 198 9.59 7.49 -3.27
C GLU A 198 8.91 6.21 -3.79
N LEU A 199 7.85 6.31 -4.59
CA LEU A 199 7.20 5.16 -5.23
C LEU A 199 8.15 4.42 -6.16
N SER A 200 8.78 5.16 -7.08
CA SER A 200 9.75 4.59 -8.01
C SER A 200 11.01 4.11 -7.29
N ALA A 201 11.40 4.69 -6.15
CA ALA A 201 12.45 4.13 -5.30
C ALA A 201 12.04 2.78 -4.67
N GLY A 202 10.78 2.64 -4.23
CA GLY A 202 10.22 1.38 -3.75
C GLY A 202 10.20 0.30 -4.84
N LEU A 203 9.79 0.64 -6.05
CA LEU A 203 9.85 -0.27 -7.20
C LEU A 203 11.30 -0.74 -7.46
N LEU A 204 12.28 0.18 -7.46
CA LEU A 204 13.69 -0.20 -7.61
C LEU A 204 14.19 -1.12 -6.48
N VAL A 205 13.62 -1.05 -5.27
CA VAL A 205 13.92 -2.01 -4.20
C VAL A 205 13.42 -3.41 -4.57
N PHE A 206 12.18 -3.53 -5.05
CA PHE A 206 11.63 -4.82 -5.50
C PHE A 206 12.36 -5.37 -6.73
N GLU A 207 12.73 -4.53 -7.70
CA GLU A 207 13.56 -4.91 -8.85
C GLU A 207 14.93 -5.45 -8.38
N GLY A 208 15.59 -4.73 -7.45
CA GLY A 208 16.86 -5.16 -6.89
C GLY A 208 16.77 -6.48 -6.11
N TRP A 209 15.73 -6.65 -5.29
CA TRP A 209 15.43 -7.90 -4.61
C TRP A 209 15.23 -9.04 -5.61
N ALA A 210 14.42 -8.82 -6.64
CA ALA A 210 14.10 -9.83 -7.63
C ALA A 210 15.34 -10.25 -8.44
N LEU A 211 16.13 -9.29 -8.95
CA LEU A 211 17.39 -9.56 -9.66
C LEU A 211 18.36 -10.39 -8.83
N ARG A 212 18.48 -10.10 -7.53
CA ARG A 212 19.33 -10.87 -6.63
C ARG A 212 18.86 -12.32 -6.53
N ARG A 213 17.55 -12.52 -6.38
CA ARG A 213 16.93 -13.85 -6.22
C ARG A 213 16.99 -14.68 -7.51
N THR A 214 17.01 -14.04 -8.67
CA THR A 214 17.20 -14.69 -9.97
C THR A 214 18.67 -14.90 -10.33
N GLY A 215 19.62 -14.59 -9.44
CA GLY A 215 21.04 -14.87 -9.62
C GLY A 215 21.86 -13.76 -10.28
N GLU A 216 21.34 -12.53 -10.33
CA GLU A 216 21.99 -11.35 -10.95
C GLU A 216 22.39 -10.28 -9.91
N PRO A 217 23.26 -10.59 -8.92
CA PRO A 217 23.56 -9.69 -7.81
C PRO A 217 24.35 -8.43 -8.21
N ASP A 218 25.10 -8.46 -9.32
CA ASP A 218 25.81 -7.28 -9.83
C ASP A 218 24.84 -6.25 -10.44
N GLU A 219 23.78 -6.70 -11.11
CA GLU A 219 22.72 -5.85 -11.65
C GLU A 219 21.83 -5.32 -10.53
N ALA A 220 21.40 -6.19 -9.62
CA ALA A 220 20.67 -5.82 -8.41
C ALA A 220 21.36 -4.67 -7.66
N ARG A 221 22.68 -4.79 -7.48
CA ARG A 221 23.49 -3.75 -6.82
C ARG A 221 23.43 -2.40 -7.53
N GLN A 222 23.39 -2.35 -8.86
CA GLN A 222 23.28 -1.09 -9.60
C GLN A 222 21.91 -0.44 -9.40
N VAL A 223 20.85 -1.23 -9.51
CA VAL A 223 19.46 -0.80 -9.29
C VAL A 223 19.27 -0.26 -7.86
N LEU A 224 19.75 -0.99 -6.84
CA LEU A 224 19.61 -0.60 -5.45
C LEU A 224 20.42 0.64 -5.06
N VAL A 225 21.54 0.91 -5.74
CA VAL A 225 22.24 2.20 -5.59
C VAL A 225 21.35 3.36 -6.05
N SER A 226 20.62 3.18 -7.15
CA SER A 226 19.65 4.16 -7.64
C SER A 226 18.45 4.29 -6.69
N ALA A 227 17.90 3.17 -6.20
CA ALA A 227 16.82 3.16 -5.21
C ALA A 227 17.18 3.99 -3.98
N LYS A 228 18.36 3.74 -3.41
CA LYS A 228 18.86 4.47 -2.24
C LYS A 228 19.09 5.95 -2.50
N ALA A 229 19.53 6.32 -3.70
CA ALA A 229 19.75 7.73 -4.07
C ALA A 229 18.42 8.49 -4.21
N ALA A 230 17.38 7.81 -4.70
CA ALA A 230 16.04 8.35 -4.87
C ALA A 230 15.24 8.43 -3.56
N ALA A 231 15.47 7.48 -2.64
CA ALA A 231 14.74 7.39 -1.39
C ALA A 231 14.93 8.63 -0.48
N PRO A 232 13.88 9.11 0.20
CA PRO A 232 14.02 10.18 1.19
C PRO A 232 15.01 9.82 2.29
N ARG A 233 15.70 10.83 2.84
CA ARG A 233 16.69 10.61 3.91
C ARG A 233 16.01 9.98 5.12
N ARG A 234 16.51 8.81 5.56
CA ARG A 234 15.99 8.04 6.71
C ARG A 234 14.57 7.48 6.49
N SER A 235 14.15 7.29 5.25
CA SER A 235 12.96 6.49 4.91
C SER A 235 13.22 5.01 5.14
N TYR A 236 12.15 4.24 5.35
CA TYR A 236 12.22 2.79 5.40
C TYR A 236 12.73 2.20 4.07
N VAL A 237 12.26 2.72 2.92
CA VAL A 237 12.78 2.39 1.57
C VAL A 237 14.32 2.49 1.52
N GLY A 238 14.90 3.57 2.06
CA GLY A 238 16.35 3.75 2.11
C GLY A 238 17.07 2.75 3.01
N SER A 239 16.45 2.34 4.12
CA SER A 239 16.96 1.26 4.99
C SER A 239 16.91 -0.10 4.28
N VAL A 240 15.81 -0.44 3.59
CA VAL A 240 15.69 -1.68 2.82
C VAL A 240 16.68 -1.72 1.66
N ALA A 241 16.84 -0.63 0.90
CA ALA A 241 17.82 -0.56 -0.18
C ALA A 241 19.26 -0.76 0.34
N GLU A 242 19.59 -0.24 1.54
CA GLU A 242 20.89 -0.44 2.16
C GLU A 242 21.11 -1.88 2.62
N TYR A 243 20.05 -2.53 3.13
CA TYR A 243 20.04 -3.93 3.51
C TYR A 243 20.27 -4.85 2.31
N GLU A 244 19.47 -4.69 1.26
CA GLU A 244 19.59 -5.49 0.03
C GLU A 244 20.95 -5.31 -0.66
N LEU A 245 21.52 -4.11 -0.61
CA LEU A 245 22.91 -3.88 -1.07
C LEU A 245 23.92 -4.70 -0.28
N ALA A 246 23.74 -4.85 1.04
CA ALA A 246 24.64 -5.66 1.84
C ALA A 246 24.54 -7.15 1.45
N LEU A 247 23.33 -7.65 1.17
CA LEU A 247 23.12 -9.03 0.70
C LEU A 247 23.78 -9.26 -0.67
N CYS A 248 23.67 -8.30 -1.59
CA CYS A 248 24.37 -8.37 -2.88
C CYS A 248 25.90 -8.43 -2.69
N GLU A 249 26.48 -7.58 -1.82
CA GLU A 249 27.93 -7.60 -1.55
C GLU A 249 28.38 -8.93 -0.92
N TRP A 250 27.54 -9.57 -0.10
CA TRP A 250 27.81 -10.90 0.45
C TRP A 250 27.87 -11.96 -0.66
N LEU A 251 26.86 -12.00 -1.54
CA LEU A 251 26.80 -12.95 -2.66
C LEU A 251 27.98 -12.82 -3.63
N LEU A 252 28.50 -11.61 -3.79
CA LEU A 252 29.69 -11.32 -4.58
C LEU A 252 31.01 -11.65 -3.84
N GLY A 253 30.95 -12.30 -2.67
CA GLY A 253 32.12 -12.68 -1.86
C GLY A 253 32.77 -11.52 -1.11
N LYS A 254 32.18 -10.31 -1.12
CA LYS A 254 32.73 -9.10 -0.48
C LYS A 254 32.25 -8.97 0.96
N THR A 255 32.47 -10.02 1.76
CA THR A 255 31.99 -10.17 3.15
C THR A 255 32.25 -8.95 4.03
N HIS A 256 33.47 -8.39 4.01
CA HIS A 256 33.81 -7.21 4.80
C HIS A 256 32.99 -5.97 4.39
N HIS A 257 32.66 -5.82 3.11
CA HIS A 257 31.82 -4.72 2.63
C HIS A 257 30.36 -4.89 3.08
N ALA A 258 29.83 -6.12 3.00
CA ALA A 258 28.50 -6.46 3.51
C ALA A 258 28.38 -6.12 4.99
N GLN A 259 29.31 -6.63 5.82
CA GLN A 259 29.33 -6.37 7.26
C GLN A 259 29.36 -4.86 7.58
N ARG A 260 30.27 -4.11 6.95
CA ARG A 260 30.40 -2.67 7.18
C ARG A 260 29.13 -1.89 6.78
N ARG A 261 28.41 -2.35 5.75
CA ARG A 261 27.17 -1.72 5.30
C ARG A 261 26.04 -1.98 6.30
N LEU A 262 25.89 -3.20 6.80
CA LEU A 262 24.92 -3.54 7.85
C LEU A 262 25.20 -2.77 9.16
N GLU A 263 26.46 -2.68 9.59
CA GLU A 263 26.85 -1.89 10.77
C GLU A 263 26.52 -0.41 10.60
N LYS A 264 26.73 0.13 9.39
CA LYS A 264 26.36 1.52 9.07
C LYS A 264 24.84 1.71 9.10
N LEU A 265 24.07 0.79 8.52
CA LEU A 265 22.61 0.80 8.55
C LEU A 265 22.10 0.83 9.99
N LEU A 266 22.57 -0.08 10.84
CA LEU A 266 22.17 -0.15 12.25
C LEU A 266 22.59 1.07 13.07
N LYS A 267 23.64 1.79 12.66
CA LYS A 267 24.01 3.06 13.27
C LYS A 267 22.99 4.16 12.96
N SER A 268 22.46 4.20 11.74
CA SER A 268 21.42 5.17 11.33
C SER A 268 20.01 4.78 11.74
N ASP A 269 19.73 3.48 11.76
CA ASP A 269 18.43 2.89 12.03
C ASP A 269 18.61 1.65 12.90
N ARG A 270 18.63 1.87 14.22
CA ARG A 270 18.84 0.80 15.20
C ARG A 270 17.68 -0.19 15.24
N GLY A 271 16.49 0.21 14.78
CA GLY A 271 15.27 -0.58 14.85
C GLY A 271 15.11 -1.58 13.70
N PHE A 272 15.93 -1.46 12.65
CA PHE A 272 15.84 -2.30 11.46
C PHE A 272 16.31 -3.75 11.75
N ARG A 273 15.38 -4.56 12.25
CA ARG A 273 15.62 -5.95 12.72
C ARG A 273 16.27 -6.85 11.67
N PRO A 274 15.87 -6.85 10.37
CA PRO A 274 16.50 -7.72 9.37
C PRO A 274 18.02 -7.52 9.28
N ALA A 275 18.51 -6.28 9.44
CA ALA A 275 19.96 -6.02 9.43
C ALA A 275 20.68 -6.52 10.69
N GLN A 276 20.00 -6.64 11.83
CA GLN A 276 20.59 -7.21 13.05
C GLN A 276 20.84 -8.71 12.84
N ASP A 277 19.80 -9.40 12.36
CA ASP A 277 19.83 -10.85 12.11
C ASP A 277 20.86 -11.19 11.02
N ALA A 278 20.87 -10.44 9.91
CA ALA A 278 21.86 -10.63 8.84
C ALA A 278 23.29 -10.32 9.31
N LEU A 279 23.52 -9.31 10.15
CA LEU A 279 24.86 -8.99 10.64
C LEU A 279 25.42 -10.10 11.53
N GLU A 280 24.58 -10.72 12.34
CA GLU A 280 24.98 -11.89 13.15
C GLU A 280 25.38 -13.06 12.24
N CYS A 281 24.56 -13.37 11.23
CA CYS A 281 24.85 -14.43 10.27
C CYS A 281 26.19 -14.17 9.54
N VAL A 282 26.37 -12.97 8.97
CA VAL A 282 27.60 -12.56 8.27
C VAL A 282 28.84 -12.72 9.15
N ARG A 283 28.76 -12.37 10.44
CA ARG A 283 29.86 -12.55 11.41
C ARG A 283 30.18 -14.00 11.72
N LEU A 284 29.18 -14.88 11.64
CA LEU A 284 29.34 -16.33 11.79
C LEU A 284 29.81 -16.99 10.48
N GLY A 285 29.95 -16.24 9.39
CA GLY A 285 30.46 -16.76 8.11
C GLY A 285 29.41 -17.49 7.28
N TRP A 286 28.12 -17.26 7.53
CA TRP A 286 27.05 -17.85 6.73
C TRP A 286 25.90 -16.85 6.54
N LEU A 287 25.08 -17.02 5.50
CA LEU A 287 23.84 -16.28 5.31
C LEU A 287 22.74 -17.31 4.98
N PRO A 288 21.54 -17.21 5.58
CA PRO A 288 20.49 -18.21 5.34
C PRO A 288 20.12 -18.30 3.85
N LEU A 289 19.85 -19.51 3.35
CA LEU A 289 19.47 -19.70 1.94
C LEU A 289 18.18 -18.96 1.54
N HIS A 290 17.27 -18.68 2.48
CA HIS A 290 16.07 -17.89 2.18
C HIS A 290 16.38 -16.40 1.99
N GLU A 291 17.52 -15.93 2.51
CA GLU A 291 18.05 -14.58 2.28
C GLU A 291 18.87 -14.50 0.99
N ILE A 292 19.13 -15.62 0.31
CA ILE A 292 19.87 -15.70 -0.95
C ILE A 292 18.88 -15.77 -2.11
#